data_AF-A0A356T6P1-F1
#
_entry.id   AF-A0A356T6P1-F1
#
_cell.length_a   1.000
_cell.length_b   1.000
_cell.length_c   1.000
_cell.angle_alpha   90.00
_cell.angle_beta   90.00
_cell.angle_gamma   90.00
#
_symmetry.space_group_name_H-M   'P 1'
#
loop_
_entity.id
_entity.type
_entity.pdbx_description
1 polymer ?
#
loop_
_entity_poly.entity_id
_entity_poly.type
_entity_poly.pdbx_seq_one_letter_code
_entity_poly.pdbx_strand_id
1 'polypeptide(L)'
;MADSPVFDWVAEALEEETSFSTIQARGTVRLVLKEAGISPFELTVAQLEVLIDRLFHAALVTRGVAPERAAGVCTALAEGLRARASRGDLEAHGESAHDVFARLGRRRR
;
A
#
# COMPACT_ATOMS: atom_id res chain seq x y z
N MET A 1 -12.87 -1.86 -10.83
CA MET A 1 -12.73 -2.14 -9.39
C MET A 1 -11.64 -1.21 -8.87
N ALA A 2 -11.83 -0.63 -7.68
CA ALA A 2 -10.83 0.25 -7.07
C ALA A 2 -9.68 -0.61 -6.50
N ASP A 3 -8.45 -0.09 -6.55
CA ASP A 3 -7.28 -0.71 -5.91
C ASP A 3 -7.53 -0.78 -4.38
N SER A 4 -6.76 -1.61 -3.65
CA SER A 4 -6.93 -1.70 -2.18
C SER A 4 -6.50 -0.39 -1.47
N PRO A 5 -7.05 -0.09 -0.28
CA PRO A 5 -6.61 1.07 0.51
C PRO A 5 -5.11 1.06 0.83
N VAL A 6 -4.54 -0.13 1.03
CA VAL A 6 -3.10 -0.31 1.25
C VAL A 6 -2.29 0.07 0.01
N PHE A 7 -2.79 -0.31 -1.18
CA PHE A 7 -2.17 0.07 -2.45
C PHE A 7 -2.20 1.58 -2.66
N ASP A 8 -3.35 2.21 -2.49
CA ASP A 8 -3.50 3.65 -2.69
C ASP A 8 -2.59 4.40 -1.71
N TRP A 9 -2.59 4.00 -0.44
CA TRP A 9 -1.72 4.60 0.57
C TRP A 9 -0.24 4.52 0.19
N VAL A 10 0.28 3.34 -0.17
CA VAL A 10 1.73 3.21 -0.45
C VAL A 10 2.12 3.94 -1.73
N ALA A 11 1.22 4.03 -2.71
CA ALA A 11 1.47 4.80 -3.91
C ALA A 11 1.55 6.31 -3.61
N GLU A 12 0.65 6.83 -2.77
CA GLU A 12 0.70 8.22 -2.30
C GLU A 12 1.96 8.48 -1.46
N ALA A 13 2.28 7.60 -0.52
CA ALA A 13 3.48 7.72 0.30
C ALA A 13 4.77 7.70 -0.53
N LEU A 14 4.81 6.91 -1.61
CA LEU A 14 5.94 6.93 -2.55
C LEU A 14 6.03 8.24 -3.35
N GLU A 15 4.90 8.84 -3.71
CA GLU A 15 4.88 10.16 -4.35
C GLU A 15 5.39 11.24 -3.40
N GLU A 16 5.00 11.21 -2.13
CA GLU A 16 5.47 12.14 -1.08
C GLU A 16 6.97 11.98 -0.76
N GLU A 17 7.45 10.74 -0.69
CA GLU A 17 8.83 10.43 -0.30
C GLU A 17 9.84 10.51 -1.48
N THR A 18 9.37 10.70 -2.71
CA THR A 18 10.26 10.72 -3.88
C THR A 18 9.92 11.88 -4.81
N SER A 19 10.62 11.98 -5.94
CA SER A 19 10.26 12.90 -7.02
C SER A 19 9.38 12.24 -8.08
N PHE A 20 8.75 11.10 -7.77
CA PHE A 20 7.88 10.41 -8.70
C PHE A 20 6.58 11.20 -8.89
N SER A 21 6.12 11.27 -10.13
CA SER A 21 4.71 11.57 -10.40
C SER A 21 3.81 10.45 -9.90
N THR A 22 2.52 10.74 -9.71
CA THR A 22 1.48 9.75 -9.37
C THR A 22 1.54 8.48 -10.24
N ILE A 23 1.75 8.64 -11.56
CA ILE A 23 1.85 7.51 -12.50
C ILE A 23 3.10 6.67 -12.20
N GLN A 24 4.24 7.30 -11.93
CA GLN A 24 5.48 6.60 -11.63
C GLN A 24 5.40 5.87 -10.29
N ALA A 25 4.81 6.50 -9.26
CA ALA A 25 4.63 5.89 -7.95
C ALA A 25 3.73 4.65 -8.03
N ARG A 26 2.50 4.80 -8.54
CA ARG A 26 1.56 3.68 -8.75
C ARG A 26 2.16 2.58 -9.64
N GLY A 27 2.85 2.97 -10.71
CA GLY A 27 3.53 2.04 -11.61
C GLY A 27 4.66 1.26 -10.92
N THR A 28 5.38 1.87 -9.97
CA THR A 28 6.42 1.19 -9.18
C THR A 28 5.81 0.15 -8.26
N VAL A 29 4.77 0.52 -7.51
CA VAL A 29 4.05 -0.42 -6.63
C VAL A 29 3.53 -1.61 -7.43
N ARG A 30 2.90 -1.37 -8.59
CA ARG A 30 2.40 -2.46 -9.45
C ARG A 30 3.49 -3.40 -9.94
N LEU A 31 4.68 -2.91 -10.23
CA LEU A 31 5.80 -3.78 -10.63
C LEU A 31 6.26 -4.65 -9.45
N VAL A 32 6.39 -4.08 -8.25
CA VAL A 32 6.74 -4.83 -7.04
C VAL A 32 5.70 -5.91 -6.74
N LEU A 33 4.41 -5.56 -6.83
CA LEU A 33 3.33 -6.51 -6.63
C LEU A 33 3.31 -7.62 -7.68
N LYS A 34 3.55 -7.28 -8.95
CA LYS A 34 3.65 -8.25 -10.03
C LYS A 34 4.79 -9.24 -9.80
N GLU A 35 5.95 -8.76 -9.34
CA GLU A 35 7.10 -9.61 -9.00
C GLU A 35 6.77 -10.58 -7.85
N ALA A 36 5.99 -10.13 -6.87
CA ALA A 36 5.53 -10.96 -5.75
C ALA A 36 4.28 -11.81 -6.07
N GLY A 37 3.68 -11.69 -7.26
CA GLY A 37 2.43 -12.37 -7.62
C GLY A 37 1.20 -11.89 -6.83
N ILE A 38 1.22 -10.68 -6.29
CA ILE A 38 0.13 -10.10 -5.49
C ILE A 38 -0.75 -9.20 -6.35
N SER A 39 -2.06 -9.32 -6.20
CA SER A 39 -3.04 -8.42 -6.82
C SER A 39 -3.09 -7.07 -6.11
N PRO A 40 -3.08 -5.91 -6.81
CA PRO A 40 -3.28 -4.59 -6.20
C PRO A 40 -4.59 -4.45 -5.41
N PHE A 41 -5.60 -5.26 -5.78
CA PHE A 41 -6.92 -5.27 -5.15
C PHE A 41 -6.94 -6.04 -3.81
N GLU A 42 -5.95 -6.89 -3.56
CA GLU A 42 -5.90 -7.80 -2.42
C GLU A 42 -4.69 -7.54 -1.50
N LEU A 43 -3.94 -6.46 -1.77
CA LEU A 43 -2.77 -6.12 -0.98
C LEU A 43 -3.18 -5.81 0.47
N THR A 44 -2.55 -6.52 1.39
CA THR A 44 -2.72 -6.34 2.84
C THR A 44 -1.52 -5.62 3.47
N VAL A 45 -1.70 -5.10 4.68
CA VAL A 45 -0.63 -4.48 5.49
C VAL A 45 0.54 -5.45 5.70
N ALA A 46 0.25 -6.69 6.10
CA ALA A 46 1.29 -7.69 6.38
C ALA A 46 2.10 -8.05 5.12
N GLN A 47 1.43 -8.18 3.97
CA GLN A 47 2.13 -8.38 2.70
C GLN A 47 3.00 -7.17 2.36
N LEU A 48 2.47 -5.95 2.50
CA LEU A 48 3.22 -4.75 2.18
C LEU A 48 4.47 -4.59 3.06
N GLU A 49 4.39 -4.90 4.36
CA GLU A 49 5.56 -4.86 5.25
C GLU A 49 6.69 -5.77 4.74
N VAL A 50 6.36 -6.99 4.29
CA VAL A 50 7.35 -7.91 3.69
C VAL A 50 7.90 -7.37 2.37
N LEU A 51 7.07 -6.72 1.54
CA LEU A 51 7.52 -6.15 0.26
C LEU A 51 8.47 -4.97 0.47
N ILE A 52 8.22 -4.11 1.46
CA ILE A 52 9.09 -2.99 1.80
C ILE A 52 10.50 -3.49 2.15
N ASP A 53 10.56 -4.55 2.96
CA ASP A 53 11.82 -5.19 3.39
C ASP A 53 12.57 -5.86 2.22
N ARG A 54 11.84 -6.52 1.31
CA ARG A 54 12.46 -7.41 0.32
C ARG A 54 12.65 -6.81 -1.07
N LEU A 55 11.72 -5.99 -1.55
CA LEU A 55 11.63 -5.64 -2.97
C LEU A 55 11.69 -4.14 -3.24
N PHE A 56 11.18 -3.29 -2.33
CA PHE A 56 11.08 -1.85 -2.59
C PHE A 56 12.44 -1.20 -2.80
N HIS A 57 13.47 -1.58 -2.02
CA HIS A 57 14.80 -0.98 -2.18
C HIS A 57 15.33 -1.17 -3.61
N ALA A 58 15.32 -2.41 -4.12
CA ALA A 58 15.78 -2.72 -5.47
C ALA A 58 14.91 -2.03 -6.55
N ALA A 59 13.60 -2.01 -6.34
CA ALA A 59 12.67 -1.35 -7.27
C ALA A 59 12.92 0.17 -7.36
N LEU A 60 13.18 0.83 -6.22
CA LEU A 60 13.48 2.27 -6.17
C LEU A 60 14.81 2.60 -6.84
N VAL A 61 15.86 1.82 -6.57
CA VAL A 61 17.16 1.99 -7.21
C VAL A 61 17.07 1.80 -8.73
N THR A 62 16.33 0.79 -9.18
CA THR A 62 16.09 0.56 -10.62
C THR A 62 15.36 1.72 -11.29
N ARG A 63 14.55 2.47 -10.52
CA ARG A 63 13.84 3.68 -10.96
C ARG A 63 14.66 4.97 -10.84
N GLY A 64 15.94 4.87 -10.49
CA GLY A 64 16.86 6.00 -10.43
C GLY A 64 16.91 6.73 -9.09
N VAL A 65 16.31 6.19 -8.03
CA VAL A 65 16.50 6.70 -6.67
C VAL A 65 17.89 6.27 -6.19
N ALA A 66 18.70 7.22 -5.71
CA ALA A 66 20.02 6.89 -5.16
C ALA A 66 19.91 5.85 -4.02
N PRO A 67 20.81 4.85 -3.93
CA PRO A 67 20.70 3.77 -2.94
C PRO A 67 20.50 4.25 -1.49
N GLU A 68 21.20 5.30 -1.09
CA GLU A 68 21.12 5.88 0.25
C GLU A 68 19.74 6.51 0.49
N ARG A 69 19.16 7.16 -0.53
CA ARG A 69 17.80 7.69 -0.46
C ARG A 69 16.77 6.57 -0.47
N ALA A 70 16.97 5.51 -1.26
CA ALA A 70 16.05 4.38 -1.34
C ALA A 70 15.90 3.69 0.02
N ALA A 71 17.01 3.48 0.75
CA ALA A 71 16.96 2.96 2.12
C ALA A 71 16.16 3.86 3.08
N GLY A 72 16.35 5.18 2.97
CA GLY A 72 15.57 6.16 3.74
C GLY A 72 14.08 6.11 3.43
N VAL A 73 13.72 5.98 2.14
CA VAL A 73 12.31 5.83 1.71
C VAL A 73 11.70 4.53 2.25
N CYS A 74 12.39 3.39 2.16
CA CYS A 74 11.89 2.14 2.73
C CYS A 74 11.65 2.24 4.24
N THR A 75 12.53 2.93 4.97
CA THR A 75 12.38 3.18 6.41
C THR A 75 11.13 4.01 6.69
N ALA A 76 10.97 5.14 5.99
CA ALA A 76 9.80 6.01 6.12
C ALA A 76 8.48 5.29 5.80
N LEU A 77 8.48 4.45 4.75
CA LEU A 77 7.31 3.62 4.42
C LEU A 77 7.00 2.62 5.53
N ALA A 78 7.99 1.91 6.07
CA ALA A 78 7.76 0.94 7.14
C ALA A 78 7.20 1.61 8.41
N GLU A 79 7.73 2.77 8.79
CA GLU A 79 7.24 3.56 9.92
C GLU A 79 5.82 4.08 9.68
N GLY A 80 5.57 4.66 8.51
CA GLY A 80 4.25 5.15 8.10
C GLY A 80 3.19 4.05 8.05
N LEU A 81 3.56 2.85 7.57
CA LEU A 81 2.70 1.67 7.53
C LEU A 81 2.29 1.25 8.94
N ARG A 82 3.27 1.09 9.85
CA ARG A 82 3.00 0.70 11.24
C ARG A 82 2.14 1.73 11.97
N ALA A 83 2.41 3.03 11.77
CA ALA A 83 1.63 4.09 12.37
C ALA A 83 0.15 4.04 11.92
N ARG A 84 -0.12 3.88 10.62
CA ARG A 84 -1.49 3.77 10.09
C ARG A 84 -2.17 2.46 10.46
N ALA A 85 -1.44 1.34 10.41
CA ALA A 85 -1.96 0.04 10.83
C ALA A 85 -2.42 0.06 12.29
N SER A 86 -1.64 0.68 13.18
CA SER A 86 -2.00 0.80 14.60
C SER A 86 -3.28 1.61 14.87
N ARG A 87 -3.68 2.47 13.92
CA ARG A 87 -4.92 3.26 13.99
C ARG A 87 -6.12 2.59 13.32
N GLY A 88 -5.91 1.48 12.60
CA GLY A 88 -6.95 0.81 11.81
C GLY A 88 -7.30 1.51 10.49
N ASP A 89 -6.49 2.49 10.05
CA ASP A 89 -6.79 3.34 8.88
C ASP A 89 -6.79 2.56 7.54
N LEU A 90 -6.07 1.42 7.49
CA LEU A 90 -5.79 0.66 6.26
C LEU A 90 -6.63 -0.62 6.11
N GLU A 91 -7.50 -0.92 7.08
CA GLU A 91 -8.35 -2.13 7.07
C GLU A 91 -9.69 -1.89 6.33
N ALA A 92 -10.01 -0.64 6.00
CA ALA A 92 -11.30 -0.27 5.47
C ALA A 92 -11.42 -0.50 3.95
N HIS A 93 -11.66 -1.75 3.53
CA HIS A 93 -12.89 -2.16 2.82
C HIS A 93 -12.76 -3.60 2.28
N GLY A 94 -13.30 -4.51 3.07
CA GLY A 94 -14.19 -5.53 2.54
C GLY A 94 -15.48 -5.51 3.36
N GLU A 95 -16.32 -4.45 3.27
CA GLU A 95 -17.72 -4.61 3.70
C GLU A 95 -18.27 -5.71 2.79
N SER A 96 -18.37 -6.93 3.34
CA SER A 96 -19.00 -8.02 2.62
C SER A 96 -20.47 -7.67 2.43
N ALA A 97 -21.13 -8.25 1.44
CA ALA A 97 -22.57 -8.09 1.28
C ALA A 97 -23.30 -8.39 2.61
N HIS A 98 -22.78 -9.34 3.40
CA HIS A 98 -23.27 -9.68 4.72
C HIS A 98 -23.20 -8.50 5.71
N ASP A 99 -22.11 -7.73 5.72
CA ASP A 99 -21.95 -6.57 6.61
C ASP A 99 -22.92 -5.43 6.24
N VAL A 100 -23.13 -5.24 4.94
CA VAL A 100 -24.15 -4.31 4.41
C VAL A 100 -25.56 -4.73 4.85
N PHE A 101 -25.92 -6.01 4.67
CA PHE A 101 -27.23 -6.52 5.06
C PHE A 101 -27.45 -6.49 6.57
N ALA A 102 -26.43 -6.84 7.37
CA ALA A 102 -26.49 -6.80 8.83
C ALA A 102 -26.70 -5.36 9.36
N ARG A 103 -26.10 -4.37 8.71
CA ARG A 103 -26.28 -2.94 9.02
C ARG A 103 -27.68 -2.45 8.67
N LEU A 104 -28.20 -2.82 7.51
CA LEU A 104 -29.56 -2.46 7.09
C LEU A 104 -30.64 -3.07 7.99
N GLY A 105 -30.42 -4.29 8.48
CA GLY A 105 -31.32 -4.96 9.43
C GLY A 105 -31.43 -4.28 10.80
N ARG A 106 -30.39 -3.56 11.25
CA ARG A 106 -30.36 -2.86 12.56
C ARG A 106 -31.01 -1.48 12.55
N ARG A 107 -31.21 -0.86 11.38
CA ARG A 107 -31.83 0.48 11.23
C ARG A 107 -33.37 0.44 11.16
N ARG A 108 -33.99 -0.75 11.20
CA ARG A 108 -35.44 -0.92 11.30
C ARG A 108 -35.82 -1.43 12.69
N ARG A 109 -35.78 -0.56 13.69
CA ARG A 109 -36.58 -0.65 14.92
C ARG A 109 -37.03 0.73 15.34
#